data_AF-A0A0A2LQH7-F1
#
_entry.id   AF-A0A0A2LQH7-F1
#
_cell.length_a   1.000
_cell.length_b   1.000
_cell.length_c   1.000
_cell.angle_alpha   90.00
_cell.angle_beta   90.00
_cell.angle_gamma   90.00
#
_symmetry.space_group_name_H-M   'P 1'
#
loop_
_entity.id
_entity.type
_entity.pdbx_description
1 polymer ?
#
loop_
_entity_poly.entity_id
_entity_poly.type
_entity_poly.pdbx_seq_one_letter_code
_entity_poly.pdbx_strand_id
1 'polypeptide(L)'
;MKEHQDVRDFLKTEALKKFDGDYDILYGYISDELINGTSFRDILSSYFDSLAELEEIENTIPALTIFIPELPENSFSATNWNTSNDVPMVAIRLLDNDKTPVITSDAGNYLLDGNAIPAFPVVVIKECERVIVSSFPFYGEKTSKEYIGPRNFRFRFSDPIFDFIGPRGPVPPEADPDPLVAAWELNGKGENLGWHRDYIYYTINPGTPNGYFINNFEEHLRSFRLEGDAQQALELISSPSTVNSNLSDPSLTPITVSGNVNYNSFWTDGSFEFNVFTDYNVNTSVLEKGFHASPYDLFDIVFQQSIPILPVYHVVSLTKKTYHINLPIINWKLHEYSNTFKFKFEEQDLDVEVTTQESRQSKYNTNFSYEGEILKIGYKLGNSAETTLTTTTSAKWHEQSNDLREVLVDFGDNVIIGEEVIQHPFVINHSITNYAIRQYTTGKCSFSLVPVKVQ
;
A
#
# COMPACT_ATOMS: atom_id res chain seq x y z
N MET A 1 19.57 -17.77 18.03
CA MET A 1 18.82 -18.43 16.93
C MET A 1 19.21 -19.89 16.70
N LYS A 2 20.50 -20.25 16.56
CA LYS A 2 20.93 -21.65 16.32
C LYS A 2 20.44 -22.64 17.39
N GLU A 3 20.61 -22.27 18.65
CA GLU A 3 20.33 -23.11 19.83
C GLU A 3 18.86 -23.09 20.26
N HIS A 4 18.07 -22.13 19.74
CA HIS A 4 16.72 -21.84 20.19
C HIS A 4 15.72 -21.98 19.04
N GLN A 5 15.17 -23.20 18.85
CA GLN A 5 14.07 -23.41 17.92
C GLN A 5 12.80 -22.67 18.37
N ASP A 6 12.54 -22.66 19.68
CA ASP A 6 11.43 -21.96 20.32
C ASP A 6 11.44 -20.45 20.02
N VAL A 7 12.62 -19.82 20.00
CA VAL A 7 12.75 -18.42 19.54
C VAL A 7 12.40 -18.28 18.05
N ARG A 8 12.78 -19.23 17.19
CA ARG A 8 12.40 -19.20 15.76
C ARG A 8 10.89 -19.35 15.58
N ASP A 9 10.26 -20.27 16.32
CA ASP A 9 8.80 -20.47 16.34
C ASP A 9 8.06 -19.21 16.81
N PHE A 10 8.57 -18.57 17.85
CA PHE A 10 8.04 -17.30 18.37
C PHE A 10 8.15 -16.19 17.32
N LEU A 11 9.35 -15.93 16.76
CA LEU A 11 9.55 -14.88 15.77
C LEU A 11 8.69 -15.11 14.51
N LYS A 12 8.58 -16.36 14.02
CA LYS A 12 7.68 -16.69 12.92
C LYS A 12 6.23 -16.31 13.25
N THR A 13 5.78 -16.63 14.47
CA THR A 13 4.42 -16.33 14.92
C THR A 13 4.16 -14.82 14.99
N GLU A 14 5.12 -14.05 15.50
CA GLU A 14 5.02 -12.59 15.56
C GLU A 14 5.02 -11.95 14.16
N ALA A 15 5.94 -12.35 13.28
CA ALA A 15 6.01 -11.84 11.92
C ALA A 15 4.71 -12.08 11.11
N LEU A 16 4.08 -13.25 11.29
CA LEU A 16 2.83 -13.59 10.59
C LEU A 16 1.64 -12.70 10.98
N LYS A 17 1.73 -11.97 12.10
CA LYS A 17 0.70 -10.98 12.46
C LYS A 17 0.69 -9.78 11.54
N LYS A 18 1.83 -9.47 10.91
CA LYS A 18 2.05 -8.30 10.07
C LYS A 18 1.53 -7.01 10.70
N PHE A 19 2.02 -6.68 11.89
CA PHE A 19 1.45 -5.63 12.74
C PHE A 19 1.45 -4.24 12.08
N ASP A 20 2.36 -4.01 11.13
CA ASP A 20 2.51 -2.80 10.33
C ASP A 20 2.27 -3.01 8.83
N GLY A 21 1.87 -4.22 8.41
CA GLY A 21 1.65 -4.60 7.01
C GLY A 21 2.75 -5.49 6.43
N ASP A 22 3.95 -5.48 7.00
CA ASP A 22 5.08 -6.33 6.60
C ASP A 22 5.39 -7.39 7.66
N TYR A 23 6.35 -8.29 7.40
CA TYR A 23 6.79 -9.29 8.37
C TYR A 23 7.77 -8.73 9.42
N ASP A 24 7.53 -7.50 9.83
CA ASP A 24 8.28 -6.81 10.86
C ASP A 24 7.84 -7.25 12.25
N ILE A 25 8.78 -7.24 13.19
CA ILE A 25 8.57 -7.59 14.59
C ILE A 25 9.21 -6.49 15.45
N LEU A 26 8.38 -5.59 15.96
CA LEU A 26 8.84 -4.48 16.80
C LEU A 26 9.37 -5.00 18.14
N TYR A 27 10.69 -5.01 18.30
CA TYR A 27 11.37 -5.61 19.45
C TYR A 27 10.90 -5.00 20.77
N GLY A 28 10.82 -3.67 20.86
CA GLY A 28 10.36 -2.98 22.08
C GLY A 28 8.97 -3.41 22.54
N TYR A 29 8.08 -3.79 21.61
CA TYR A 29 6.71 -4.19 21.90
C TYR A 29 6.59 -5.63 22.40
N ILE A 30 7.47 -6.53 21.94
CA ILE A 30 7.43 -7.96 22.26
C ILE A 30 8.51 -8.41 23.26
N SER A 31 9.38 -7.50 23.71
CA SER A 31 10.59 -7.85 24.49
C SER A 31 10.32 -8.65 25.78
N ASP A 32 9.20 -8.44 26.46
CA ASP A 32 8.86 -9.16 27.70
C ASP A 32 7.94 -10.38 27.45
N GLU A 33 7.61 -10.70 26.20
CA GLU A 33 6.82 -11.89 25.88
C GLU A 33 7.58 -13.17 26.25
N LEU A 34 6.86 -14.16 26.77
CA LEU A 34 7.47 -15.37 27.33
C LEU A 34 7.63 -16.46 26.28
N ILE A 35 8.85 -16.97 26.16
CA ILE A 35 9.22 -18.14 25.36
C ILE A 35 9.64 -19.23 26.35
N ASN A 36 8.81 -20.26 26.51
CA ASN A 36 9.02 -21.35 27.47
C ASN A 36 9.27 -20.88 28.92
N GLY A 37 8.65 -19.77 29.31
CA GLY A 37 8.73 -19.21 30.68
C GLY A 37 9.88 -18.24 30.93
N THR A 38 10.71 -17.95 29.93
CA THR A 38 11.73 -16.89 29.97
C THR A 38 11.35 -15.79 28.98
N SER A 39 11.53 -14.51 29.35
CA SER A 39 11.21 -13.42 28.42
C SER A 39 12.16 -13.42 27.22
N PHE A 40 11.68 -12.94 26.07
CA PHE A 40 12.52 -12.83 24.88
C PHE A 40 13.77 -11.98 25.15
N ARG A 41 13.62 -10.86 25.87
CA ARG A 41 14.73 -10.00 26.30
C ARG A 41 15.74 -10.75 27.18
N ASP A 42 15.28 -11.53 28.16
CA ASP A 42 16.18 -12.29 29.04
C ASP A 42 16.98 -13.33 28.23
N ILE A 43 16.34 -14.02 27.28
CA ILE A 43 17.02 -14.94 26.36
C ILE A 43 18.13 -14.19 25.59
N LEU A 44 17.82 -13.03 25.01
CA LEU A 44 18.82 -12.23 24.28
C LEU A 44 19.96 -11.77 25.19
N SER A 45 19.64 -11.29 26.40
CA SER A 45 20.62 -10.78 27.37
C SER A 45 21.69 -11.81 27.73
N SER A 46 21.38 -13.11 27.66
CA SER A 46 22.33 -14.18 27.94
C SER A 46 23.48 -14.27 26.92
N TYR A 47 23.33 -13.62 25.77
CA TYR A 47 24.32 -13.55 24.70
C TYR A 47 25.14 -12.25 24.71
N PHE A 48 24.91 -11.35 25.68
CA PHE A 48 25.70 -10.14 25.89
C PHE A 48 26.59 -10.30 27.13
N ASP A 49 27.73 -9.61 27.13
CA ASP A 49 28.65 -9.61 28.29
C ASP A 49 28.00 -8.90 29.49
N SER A 50 27.12 -7.94 29.22
CA SER A 50 26.31 -7.28 30.24
C SER A 50 24.96 -6.81 29.71
N LEU A 51 23.97 -6.72 30.60
CA LEU A 51 22.66 -6.16 30.29
C LEU A 51 22.74 -4.71 29.76
N ALA A 52 23.78 -3.97 30.15
CA ALA A 52 23.98 -2.58 29.75
C ALA A 52 24.20 -2.44 28.23
N GLU A 53 24.78 -3.43 27.56
CA GLU A 53 24.99 -3.41 26.11
C GLU A 53 23.66 -3.54 25.35
N LEU A 54 22.79 -4.44 25.80
CA LEU A 54 21.45 -4.57 25.23
C LEU A 54 20.62 -3.30 25.50
N GLU A 55 20.74 -2.71 26.68
CA GLU A 55 20.09 -1.44 27.01
C GLU A 55 20.60 -0.28 26.16
N GLU A 56 21.89 -0.24 25.81
CA GLU A 56 22.42 0.77 24.90
C GLU A 56 21.77 0.65 23.52
N ILE A 57 21.68 -0.55 22.95
CA ILE A 57 20.98 -0.79 21.67
C ILE A 57 19.51 -0.36 21.77
N GLU A 58 18.81 -0.75 22.84
CA GLU A 58 17.40 -0.39 23.09
C GLU A 58 17.17 1.13 23.12
N ASN A 59 18.12 1.89 23.67
CA ASN A 59 18.01 3.34 23.79
C ASN A 59 18.42 4.07 22.52
N THR A 60 19.44 3.56 21.80
CA THR A 60 19.92 4.15 20.55
C THR A 60 18.95 3.90 19.40
N ILE A 61 18.35 2.72 19.35
CA ILE A 61 17.48 2.27 18.26
C ILE A 61 16.11 1.85 18.84
N PRO A 62 15.31 2.80 19.35
CA PRO A 62 14.07 2.45 20.04
C PRO A 62 12.99 1.87 19.11
N ALA A 63 13.07 2.11 17.79
CA ALA A 63 12.21 1.50 16.78
C ALA A 63 12.81 0.20 16.18
N LEU A 64 13.74 -0.46 16.89
CA LEU A 64 14.39 -1.69 16.44
C LEU A 64 13.35 -2.77 16.07
N THR A 65 13.49 -3.35 14.89
CA THR A 65 12.65 -4.44 14.40
C THR A 65 13.48 -5.60 13.87
N ILE A 66 12.89 -6.79 13.93
CA ILE A 66 13.39 -8.00 13.29
C ILE A 66 12.47 -8.26 12.09
N PHE A 67 12.99 -8.06 10.89
CA PHE A 67 12.27 -8.27 9.64
C PHE A 67 12.56 -9.66 9.06
N ILE A 68 11.51 -10.37 8.63
CA ILE A 68 11.64 -11.65 7.92
C ILE A 68 11.29 -11.45 6.44
N PRO A 69 12.29 -11.36 5.54
CA PRO A 69 12.05 -11.00 4.15
C PRO A 69 11.35 -12.11 3.36
N GLU A 70 10.63 -11.72 2.30
CA GLU A 70 10.20 -12.62 1.25
C GLU A 70 11.28 -12.72 0.17
N LEU A 71 11.98 -13.84 0.15
CA LEU A 71 13.07 -14.10 -0.80
C LEU A 71 12.57 -14.70 -2.12
N PRO A 72 13.31 -14.49 -3.22
CA PRO A 72 12.94 -14.98 -4.55
C PRO A 72 12.64 -16.47 -4.62
N GLU A 73 11.86 -16.86 -5.63
CA GLU A 73 11.52 -18.25 -5.93
C GLU A 73 10.93 -19.01 -4.73
N ASN A 74 10.23 -18.28 -3.83
CA ASN A 74 9.68 -18.81 -2.59
C ASN A 74 10.73 -19.56 -1.74
N SER A 75 11.99 -19.12 -1.81
CA SER A 75 13.12 -19.77 -1.14
C SER A 75 13.10 -19.60 0.38
N PHE A 76 12.56 -18.48 0.87
CA PHE A 76 12.38 -18.21 2.29
C PHE A 76 11.40 -17.05 2.52
N SER A 77 10.55 -17.15 3.54
CA SER A 77 9.63 -16.11 4.03
C SER A 77 9.08 -16.54 5.39
N ALA A 78 8.45 -15.62 6.14
CA ALA A 78 7.78 -16.00 7.39
C ALA A 78 6.72 -17.10 7.19
N THR A 79 6.01 -17.10 6.05
CA THR A 79 4.97 -18.11 5.77
C THR A 79 5.54 -19.50 5.55
N ASN A 80 6.63 -19.60 4.79
CA ASN A 80 7.25 -20.87 4.42
C ASN A 80 8.37 -21.33 5.37
N TRP A 81 8.80 -20.50 6.33
CA TRP A 81 9.94 -20.78 7.22
C TRP A 81 9.75 -22.09 7.98
N ASN A 82 10.61 -23.07 7.72
CA ASN A 82 10.65 -24.32 8.48
C ASN A 82 11.57 -24.17 9.68
N THR A 83 11.03 -23.68 10.79
CA THR A 83 11.76 -23.37 12.02
C THR A 83 12.52 -24.55 12.62
N SER A 84 12.15 -25.81 12.34
CA SER A 84 12.90 -26.96 12.84
C SER A 84 14.23 -27.20 12.10
N ASN A 85 14.30 -26.81 10.83
CA ASN A 85 15.43 -27.11 9.93
C ASN A 85 16.22 -25.86 9.53
N ASP A 86 15.52 -24.74 9.34
CA ASP A 86 16.08 -23.50 8.84
C ASP A 86 16.55 -22.64 10.01
N VAL A 87 17.86 -22.59 10.20
CA VAL A 87 18.52 -21.63 11.08
C VAL A 87 18.89 -20.41 10.24
N PRO A 88 18.20 -19.27 10.39
CA PRO A 88 18.48 -18.10 9.59
C PRO A 88 19.82 -17.48 10.00
N MET A 89 20.52 -16.93 9.01
CA MET A 89 21.59 -15.96 9.23
C MET A 89 20.99 -14.62 9.67
N VAL A 90 21.81 -13.75 10.26
CA VAL A 90 21.37 -12.42 10.70
C VAL A 90 22.03 -11.37 9.83
N ALA A 91 21.22 -10.65 9.07
CA ALA A 91 21.64 -9.50 8.31
C ALA A 91 21.41 -8.22 9.12
N ILE A 92 22.32 -7.25 8.97
CA ILE A 92 22.18 -5.93 9.59
C ILE A 92 22.02 -4.92 8.48
N ARG A 93 20.88 -4.23 8.45
CA ARG A 93 20.67 -3.16 7.49
C ARG A 93 21.38 -1.90 7.99
N LEU A 94 22.36 -1.46 7.22
CA LEU A 94 23.08 -0.22 7.49
C LEU A 94 22.49 0.86 6.59
N LEU A 95 22.32 2.05 7.15
CA LEU A 95 21.81 3.17 6.38
C LEU A 95 22.83 3.55 5.28
N ASP A 96 24.05 3.94 5.63
CA ASP A 96 24.97 4.53 4.63
C ASP A 96 25.89 3.51 3.91
N ASN A 97 25.41 2.29 3.60
CA ASN A 97 26.26 1.25 3.00
C ASN A 97 25.59 0.51 1.84
N ASP A 98 26.30 0.35 0.73
CA ASP A 98 25.88 -0.43 -0.44
C ASP A 98 26.04 -1.94 -0.23
N LYS A 99 26.61 -2.36 0.91
CA LYS A 99 26.76 -3.77 1.30
C LYS A 99 26.02 -4.08 2.57
N THR A 100 25.50 -5.30 2.64
CA THR A 100 24.79 -5.81 3.81
C THR A 100 25.67 -6.80 4.57
N PRO A 101 26.09 -6.50 5.82
CA PRO A 101 26.70 -7.47 6.70
C PRO A 101 25.74 -8.61 7.03
N VAL A 102 26.24 -9.84 6.93
CA VAL A 102 25.53 -11.07 7.29
C VAL A 102 26.38 -11.89 8.25
N ILE A 103 25.82 -12.19 9.40
CA ILE A 103 26.43 -12.97 10.48
C ILE A 103 25.86 -14.39 10.44
N THR A 104 26.74 -15.37 10.37
CA THR A 104 26.36 -16.79 10.34
C THR A 104 26.25 -17.39 11.73
N SER A 105 25.62 -18.56 11.81
CA SER A 105 25.39 -19.28 13.06
C SER A 105 26.67 -19.76 13.79
N ASP A 106 27.83 -19.70 13.12
CA ASP A 106 29.17 -20.01 13.64
C ASP A 106 30.04 -18.75 13.82
N ALA A 107 29.41 -17.57 13.88
CA ALA A 107 30.06 -16.27 14.03
C ALA A 107 31.00 -15.89 12.87
N GLY A 108 30.80 -16.48 11.69
CA GLY A 108 31.36 -16.00 10.44
C GLY A 108 30.66 -14.71 10.00
N ASN A 109 31.40 -13.81 9.36
CA ASN A 109 30.88 -12.55 8.86
C ASN A 109 31.11 -12.45 7.35
N TYR A 110 30.05 -12.19 6.60
CA TYR A 110 30.07 -11.96 5.17
C TYR A 110 29.54 -10.57 4.86
N LEU A 111 30.06 -9.95 3.81
CA LEU A 111 29.48 -8.74 3.24
C LEU A 111 28.84 -9.14 1.93
N LEU A 112 27.51 -9.09 1.87
CA LEU A 112 26.79 -9.23 0.61
C LEU A 112 26.89 -7.92 -0.16
N ASP A 113 27.24 -8.01 -1.44
CA ASP A 113 27.21 -6.87 -2.35
C ASP A 113 25.75 -6.41 -2.53
N GLY A 114 25.54 -5.11 -2.80
CA GLY A 114 24.19 -4.54 -2.89
C GLY A 114 23.29 -5.20 -3.91
N ASN A 115 23.84 -5.76 -4.99
CA ASN A 115 23.06 -6.49 -6.00
C ASN A 115 22.70 -7.93 -5.61
N ALA A 116 23.14 -8.42 -4.44
CA ALA A 116 23.00 -9.80 -4.03
C ALA A 116 21.81 -9.97 -3.07
N ILE A 117 20.85 -10.78 -3.50
CA ILE A 117 19.70 -11.19 -2.68
C ILE A 117 19.98 -12.58 -2.11
N PRO A 118 19.85 -12.83 -0.80
CA PRO A 118 20.05 -14.16 -0.23
C PRO A 118 19.17 -15.22 -0.90
N ALA A 119 19.75 -16.41 -1.11
CA ALA A 119 19.01 -17.62 -1.48
C ALA A 119 19.06 -18.64 -0.33
N PHE A 120 19.08 -18.15 0.90
CA PHE A 120 19.20 -18.92 2.13
C PHE A 120 18.37 -18.24 3.24
N PRO A 121 17.94 -18.99 4.29
CA PRO A 121 17.23 -18.42 5.43
C PRO A 121 18.00 -17.26 6.08
N VAL A 122 17.34 -16.12 6.23
CA VAL A 122 17.94 -14.89 6.79
C VAL A 122 16.87 -14.06 7.48
N VAL A 123 17.24 -13.38 8.56
CA VAL A 123 16.43 -12.28 9.14
C VAL A 123 17.23 -10.99 9.07
N VAL A 124 16.54 -9.86 9.00
CA VAL A 124 17.15 -8.54 8.88
C VAL A 124 16.88 -7.75 10.16
N ILE A 125 17.93 -7.18 10.74
CA ILE A 125 17.82 -6.23 11.84
C ILE A 125 17.84 -4.84 11.24
N LYS A 126 16.75 -4.08 11.43
CA LYS A 126 16.57 -2.71 10.91
C LYS A 126 15.78 -1.84 11.90
N GLU A 127 15.59 -0.57 11.57
CA GLU A 127 14.59 0.29 12.21
C GLU A 127 13.26 0.17 11.48
N CYS A 128 12.15 0.19 12.24
CA CYS A 128 10.81 0.22 11.66
C CYS A 128 10.41 1.68 11.35
N GLU A 129 10.18 1.95 10.08
CA GLU A 129 9.78 3.24 9.51
C GLU A 129 8.32 3.60 9.78
N ARG A 130 7.46 2.60 10.01
CA ARG A 130 6.01 2.79 10.22
C ARG A 130 5.62 3.13 11.65
N VAL A 131 6.58 3.17 12.58
CA VAL A 131 6.32 3.47 13.99
C VAL A 131 7.12 4.67 14.46
N ILE A 132 6.44 5.50 15.25
CA ILE A 132 7.02 6.63 15.96
C ILE A 132 6.93 6.30 17.43
N VAL A 133 8.08 6.20 18.08
CA VAL A 133 8.17 5.91 19.51
C VAL A 133 8.15 7.20 20.33
N SER A 134 7.78 7.10 21.61
CA SER A 134 7.59 8.30 22.45
C SER A 134 8.87 9.13 22.73
N SER A 135 10.05 8.61 22.40
CA SER A 135 11.31 9.35 22.44
C SER A 135 11.57 10.19 21.20
N PHE A 136 10.82 9.99 20.11
CA PHE A 136 11.00 10.74 18.87
C PHE A 136 10.36 12.13 18.94
N PRO A 137 10.92 13.12 18.22
CA PRO A 137 10.26 14.41 18.01
C PRO A 137 8.85 14.24 17.43
N PHE A 138 7.94 15.18 17.71
CA PHE A 138 6.57 15.22 17.17
C PHE A 138 5.66 14.04 17.52
N TYR A 139 6.09 13.09 18.36
CA TYR A 139 5.25 11.97 18.82
C TYR A 139 3.88 12.42 19.37
N GLY A 140 3.85 13.52 20.12
CA GLY A 140 2.61 14.07 20.71
C GLY A 140 1.68 14.76 19.71
N GLU A 141 2.15 15.03 18.49
CA GLU A 141 1.35 15.67 17.42
C GLU A 141 0.60 14.64 16.57
N LYS A 142 1.00 13.36 16.65
CA LYS A 142 0.36 12.27 15.91
C LYS A 142 -1.01 11.93 16.49
N THR A 143 -2.01 11.86 15.60
CA THR A 143 -3.40 11.55 15.93
C THR A 143 -3.71 10.06 15.90
N SER A 144 -2.79 9.24 15.38
CA SER A 144 -2.89 7.78 15.37
C SER A 144 -2.95 7.22 16.80
N LYS A 145 -3.54 6.02 16.92
CA LYS A 145 -3.75 5.36 18.21
C LYS A 145 -2.41 5.06 18.89
N GLU A 146 -2.34 5.30 20.19
CA GLU A 146 -1.20 4.94 21.02
C GLU A 146 -1.27 3.49 21.49
N TYR A 147 -0.15 2.81 21.36
CA TYR A 147 0.09 1.47 21.85
C TYR A 147 1.12 1.51 22.97
N ILE A 148 0.86 0.73 24.02
CA ILE A 148 1.73 0.64 25.20
C ILE A 148 2.16 -0.81 25.33
N GLY A 149 3.45 -1.04 25.22
CA GLY A 149 4.13 -2.30 25.44
C GLY A 149 4.77 -2.39 26.83
N PRO A 150 5.61 -3.41 27.05
CA PRO A 150 6.34 -3.60 28.29
C PRO A 150 7.27 -2.43 28.60
N ARG A 151 7.68 -2.31 29.87
CA ARG A 151 8.62 -1.27 30.34
C ARG A 151 8.23 0.16 29.93
N ASN A 152 6.93 0.41 29.74
CA ASN A 152 6.38 1.68 29.26
C ASN A 152 6.93 2.08 27.87
N PHE A 153 7.24 1.10 27.03
CA PHE A 153 7.47 1.31 25.61
C PHE A 153 6.17 1.81 24.97
N ARG A 154 6.19 3.02 24.40
CA ARG A 154 5.02 3.63 23.78
C ARG A 154 5.33 3.98 22.34
N PHE A 155 4.44 3.58 21.45
CA PHE A 155 4.54 3.91 20.04
C PHE A 155 3.17 4.25 19.45
N ARG A 156 3.23 4.93 18.31
CA ARG A 156 2.13 5.26 17.44
C ARG A 156 2.54 4.89 16.02
N PHE A 157 1.60 4.50 15.18
CA PHE A 157 1.90 4.38 13.75
C PHE A 157 2.12 5.77 13.13
N SER A 158 3.02 5.87 12.16
CA SER A 158 3.27 7.10 11.41
C SER A 158 1.99 7.60 10.73
N ASP A 159 1.15 6.67 10.25
CA ASP A 159 -0.21 6.85 9.74
C ASP A 159 -1.14 5.72 10.23
N PRO A 160 -2.43 5.99 10.55
CA PRO A 160 -3.40 4.97 10.94
C PRO A 160 -3.57 3.80 9.95
N ILE A 161 -3.20 3.95 8.69
CA ILE A 161 -3.26 2.86 7.71
C ILE A 161 -2.33 1.69 8.05
N PHE A 162 -1.20 1.97 8.68
CA PHE A 162 -0.26 0.94 9.08
C PHE A 162 -0.71 0.21 10.35
N ASP A 163 -1.84 0.59 10.96
CA ASP A 163 -2.36 -0.09 12.14
C ASP A 163 -3.07 -1.41 11.77
N PHE A 164 -2.28 -2.47 11.70
CA PHE A 164 -2.77 -3.84 11.51
C PHE A 164 -2.94 -4.61 12.82
N ILE A 165 -2.76 -3.95 13.97
CA ILE A 165 -3.03 -4.51 15.29
C ILE A 165 -4.54 -4.47 15.57
N GLY A 166 -5.22 -3.39 15.15
CA GLY A 166 -6.66 -3.22 15.32
C GLY A 166 -7.52 -4.17 14.46
N PRO A 167 -8.80 -4.40 14.83
CA PRO A 167 -9.72 -5.13 13.97
C PRO A 167 -9.87 -4.38 12.64
N ARG A 168 -9.41 -4.99 11.54
CA ARG A 168 -9.73 -4.51 10.20
C ARG A 168 -11.25 -4.48 10.08
N GLY A 169 -11.79 -3.40 9.53
CA GLY A 169 -13.18 -3.41 9.07
C GLY A 169 -13.41 -4.63 8.17
N PRO A 170 -14.64 -5.18 8.11
CA PRO A 170 -14.89 -6.35 7.27
C PRO A 170 -14.30 -6.12 5.88
N VAL A 171 -13.53 -7.08 5.37
CA VAL A 171 -13.04 -7.05 3.99
C VAL A 171 -14.26 -6.78 3.13
N PRO A 172 -14.36 -5.62 2.46
CA PRO A 172 -15.52 -5.33 1.66
C PRO A 172 -15.66 -6.48 0.67
N PRO A 173 -16.85 -7.08 0.54
CA PRO A 173 -17.05 -8.18 -0.40
C PRO A 173 -16.49 -7.76 -1.76
N GLU A 174 -15.89 -8.73 -2.46
CA GLU A 174 -15.55 -8.55 -3.87
C GLU A 174 -16.75 -7.92 -4.56
N ALA A 175 -16.51 -6.83 -5.31
CA ALA A 175 -17.57 -5.99 -5.86
C ALA A 175 -18.68 -6.88 -6.40
N ASP A 176 -19.86 -6.85 -5.77
CA ASP A 176 -21.00 -7.64 -6.22
C ASP A 176 -21.19 -7.30 -7.71
N PRO A 177 -20.94 -8.23 -8.64
CA PRO A 177 -20.97 -7.90 -10.05
C PRO A 177 -22.37 -7.49 -10.47
N ASP A 178 -23.40 -7.87 -9.72
CA ASP A 178 -24.80 -7.73 -10.11
C ASP A 178 -25.25 -6.28 -10.36
N PRO A 179 -25.01 -5.28 -9.48
CA PRO A 179 -25.44 -3.90 -9.74
C PRO A 179 -24.67 -3.23 -10.87
N LEU A 180 -23.37 -3.52 -11.00
CA LEU A 180 -22.52 -2.92 -12.03
C LEU A 180 -22.79 -3.50 -13.41
N VAL A 181 -22.98 -4.82 -13.50
CA VAL A 181 -23.41 -5.51 -14.72
C VAL A 181 -24.83 -5.10 -15.10
N ALA A 182 -25.75 -4.97 -14.13
CA ALA A 182 -27.08 -4.43 -14.40
C ALA A 182 -27.02 -2.98 -14.93
N ALA A 183 -26.16 -2.14 -14.36
CA ALA A 183 -25.92 -0.79 -14.86
C ALA A 183 -25.35 -0.80 -16.29
N TRP A 184 -24.44 -1.74 -16.60
CA TRP A 184 -23.92 -1.93 -17.95
C TRP A 184 -25.01 -2.36 -18.93
N GLU A 185 -25.80 -3.37 -18.61
CA GLU A 185 -26.87 -3.87 -19.50
C GLU A 185 -27.97 -2.83 -19.73
N LEU A 186 -28.32 -2.03 -18.72
CA LEU A 186 -29.39 -1.03 -18.80
C LEU A 186 -28.93 0.32 -19.38
N ASN A 187 -27.73 0.78 -19.01
CA ASN A 187 -27.26 2.13 -19.29
C ASN A 187 -25.99 2.19 -20.17
N GLY A 188 -25.22 1.09 -20.29
CA GLY A 188 -23.90 1.06 -20.92
C GLY A 188 -23.80 0.31 -22.27
N LYS A 189 -24.60 -0.73 -22.49
CA LYS A 189 -24.53 -1.59 -23.70
C LYS A 189 -25.28 -0.96 -24.88
N GLY A 190 -24.58 -0.62 -25.97
CA GLY A 190 -25.15 0.02 -27.18
C GLY A 190 -24.70 1.48 -27.38
N GLU A 191 -25.52 2.34 -28.00
CA GLU A 191 -25.21 3.79 -28.23
C GLU A 191 -25.18 4.66 -26.93
N ASN A 192 -24.68 4.10 -25.83
CA ASN A 192 -24.23 4.83 -24.65
C ASN A 192 -25.31 5.74 -24.04
N LEU A 193 -26.49 5.16 -23.81
CA LEU A 193 -27.66 5.93 -23.42
C LEU A 193 -27.41 6.65 -22.10
N GLY A 194 -26.67 6.10 -21.11
CA GLY A 194 -25.91 6.93 -20.13
C GLY A 194 -25.14 6.29 -18.99
N TRP A 195 -25.24 6.90 -17.81
CA TRP A 195 -24.22 6.80 -16.76
C TRP A 195 -24.48 5.62 -15.83
N HIS A 196 -23.48 4.77 -15.61
CA HIS A 196 -23.61 3.64 -14.67
C HIS A 196 -23.92 4.13 -13.26
N ARG A 197 -23.28 5.21 -12.83
CA ARG A 197 -23.46 5.79 -11.50
C ARG A 197 -24.84 6.40 -11.27
N ASP A 198 -25.56 6.81 -12.33
CA ASP A 198 -26.97 7.20 -12.23
C ASP A 198 -27.84 6.01 -11.78
N TYR A 199 -27.59 4.81 -12.32
CA TYR A 199 -28.28 3.60 -11.88
C TYR A 199 -27.87 3.19 -10.46
N ILE A 200 -26.58 3.22 -10.16
CA ILE A 200 -26.04 2.68 -8.91
C ILE A 200 -26.38 3.57 -7.72
N TYR A 201 -26.14 4.87 -7.81
CA TYR A 201 -26.37 5.80 -6.69
C TYR A 201 -27.78 6.40 -6.66
N TYR A 202 -28.54 6.31 -7.77
CA TYR A 202 -29.84 6.96 -7.88
C TYR A 202 -30.95 6.08 -8.47
N THR A 203 -30.69 4.81 -8.83
CA THR A 203 -31.65 3.92 -9.54
C THR A 203 -32.21 4.47 -10.85
N ILE A 204 -31.55 5.48 -11.42
CA ILE A 204 -31.97 6.14 -12.65
C ILE A 204 -31.62 5.28 -13.87
N ASN A 205 -32.61 5.05 -14.73
CA ASN A 205 -32.51 4.29 -15.98
C ASN A 205 -33.47 4.88 -17.03
N PRO A 206 -33.44 4.45 -18.31
CA PRO A 206 -34.32 4.98 -19.34
C PRO A 206 -35.83 4.88 -19.05
N GLY A 207 -36.27 3.90 -18.26
CA GLY A 207 -37.66 3.74 -17.83
C GLY A 207 -38.03 4.55 -16.56
N THR A 208 -37.04 4.89 -15.73
CA THR A 208 -37.22 5.63 -14.48
C THR A 208 -36.24 6.80 -14.44
N PRO A 209 -36.61 7.97 -14.99
CA PRO A 209 -35.66 9.07 -15.22
C PRO A 209 -35.32 9.90 -13.97
N ASN A 210 -35.92 9.61 -12.81
CA ASN A 210 -35.70 10.32 -11.55
C ASN A 210 -35.45 9.30 -10.43
N GLY A 211 -34.66 9.67 -9.43
CA GLY A 211 -34.45 8.78 -8.28
C GLY A 211 -33.71 9.41 -7.11
N TYR A 212 -33.91 8.81 -5.94
CA TYR A 212 -33.33 9.26 -4.67
C TYR A 212 -31.92 8.72 -4.51
N PHE A 213 -31.08 9.43 -3.75
CA PHE A 213 -29.74 8.97 -3.43
C PHE A 213 -29.76 7.70 -2.56
N ILE A 214 -28.94 6.72 -2.92
CA ILE A 214 -28.79 5.47 -2.19
C ILE A 214 -27.38 5.40 -1.59
N ASN A 215 -27.32 5.27 -0.26
CA ASN A 215 -26.08 5.33 0.51
C ASN A 215 -25.46 3.95 0.81
N ASN A 216 -25.82 2.91 0.05
CA ASN A 216 -25.29 1.56 0.26
C ASN A 216 -24.13 1.22 -0.71
N PHE A 217 -23.67 2.18 -1.49
CA PHE A 217 -22.50 2.06 -2.35
C PHE A 217 -21.41 3.05 -1.96
N GLU A 218 -20.15 2.67 -2.15
CA GLU A 218 -18.95 3.49 -1.99
C GLU A 218 -18.03 3.24 -3.17
N GLU A 219 -17.28 4.24 -3.65
CA GLU A 219 -16.26 3.99 -4.67
C GLU A 219 -15.02 3.36 -4.03
N HIS A 220 -14.51 2.32 -4.67
CA HIS A 220 -13.29 1.64 -4.27
C HIS A 220 -12.25 1.75 -5.37
N LEU A 221 -11.00 2.03 -4.99
CA LEU A 221 -9.86 1.80 -5.85
C LEU A 221 -9.63 0.28 -5.93
N ARG A 222 -9.72 -0.30 -7.14
CA ARG A 222 -9.70 -1.75 -7.36
C ARG A 222 -8.44 -2.28 -8.03
N SER A 223 -7.66 -1.41 -8.65
CA SER A 223 -6.36 -1.75 -9.24
C SER A 223 -5.45 -0.55 -9.21
N PHE A 224 -4.17 -0.79 -8.99
CA PHE A 224 -3.12 0.21 -9.11
C PHE A 224 -1.99 -0.36 -9.97
N ARG A 225 -1.41 0.44 -10.85
CA ARG A 225 -0.30 0.05 -11.70
C ARG A 225 0.58 1.24 -11.98
N LEU A 226 1.90 1.07 -11.92
CA LEU A 226 2.83 2.10 -12.37
C LEU A 226 2.86 2.19 -13.91
N GLU A 227 3.12 3.39 -14.43
CA GLU A 227 3.18 3.67 -15.85
C GLU A 227 4.59 4.09 -16.31
N GLY A 228 4.83 4.02 -17.64
CA GLY A 228 6.15 4.25 -18.21
C GLY A 228 7.04 3.00 -18.27
N ASP A 229 8.36 3.20 -18.36
CA ASP A 229 9.34 2.12 -18.27
C ASP A 229 9.42 1.57 -16.84
N ALA A 230 9.61 0.25 -16.68
CA ALA A 230 9.53 -0.37 -15.36
C ALA A 230 10.66 0.11 -14.43
N GLN A 231 11.88 0.25 -14.95
CA GLN A 231 13.02 0.67 -14.14
C GLN A 231 12.87 2.14 -13.75
N GLN A 232 12.48 2.99 -14.70
CA GLN A 232 12.21 4.41 -14.41
C GLN A 232 11.04 4.60 -13.45
N ALA A 233 10.04 3.74 -13.50
CA ALA A 233 8.91 3.78 -12.58
C ALA A 233 9.35 3.40 -11.17
N LEU A 234 10.23 2.40 -11.01
CA LEU A 234 10.83 2.04 -9.74
C LEU A 234 11.70 3.17 -9.20
N GLU A 235 12.60 3.71 -10.02
CA GLU A 235 13.46 4.85 -9.64
C GLU A 235 12.64 6.08 -9.21
N LEU A 236 11.45 6.27 -9.78
CA LEU A 236 10.55 7.37 -9.43
C LEU A 236 9.95 7.23 -8.03
N ILE A 237 9.71 6.01 -7.56
CA ILE A 237 9.05 5.72 -6.28
C ILE A 237 10.04 5.29 -5.18
N SER A 238 11.32 5.21 -5.52
CA SER A 238 12.39 4.84 -4.60
C SER A 238 13.40 5.98 -4.46
N SER A 239 13.03 7.20 -4.88
CA SER A 239 13.97 8.32 -4.94
C SER A 239 14.04 8.97 -3.56
N PRO A 240 15.18 8.89 -2.85
CA PRO A 240 15.26 9.38 -1.48
C PRO A 240 15.02 10.89 -1.41
N SER A 241 14.32 11.31 -0.35
CA SER A 241 14.21 12.73 0.03
C SER A 241 15.58 13.41 0.22
N THR A 242 15.67 14.71 -0.03
CA THR A 242 16.91 15.50 0.19
C THR A 242 17.23 15.78 1.66
N VAL A 243 16.29 15.48 2.57
CA VAL A 243 16.36 15.85 3.99
C VAL A 243 16.56 14.65 4.91
N ASN A 244 16.34 13.44 4.39
CA ASN A 244 16.77 12.20 5.00
C ASN A 244 17.33 11.29 3.91
N SER A 245 18.44 10.61 4.16
CA SER A 245 18.84 9.44 3.39
C SER A 245 17.84 8.31 3.65
N ASN A 246 16.59 8.46 3.20
CA ASN A 246 15.51 7.48 3.32
C ASN A 246 15.90 6.21 2.55
N LEU A 247 16.66 5.35 3.21
CA LEU A 247 17.27 4.17 2.62
C LEU A 247 16.33 2.96 2.65
N SER A 248 15.03 3.17 2.86
CA SER A 248 14.03 2.13 3.19
C SER A 248 13.09 1.73 2.09
N ASP A 249 13.00 2.52 1.02
CA ASP A 249 12.18 2.13 -0.11
C ASP A 249 12.95 1.15 -0.97
N PRO A 250 12.29 0.07 -1.42
CA PRO A 250 12.89 -0.87 -2.36
C PRO A 250 13.51 -0.15 -3.56
N SER A 251 14.84 -0.21 -3.72
CA SER A 251 15.53 0.46 -4.82
C SER A 251 16.40 -0.50 -5.65
N LEU A 252 16.44 -0.26 -6.96
CA LEU A 252 17.38 -0.91 -7.89
C LEU A 252 18.31 0.13 -8.50
N THR A 253 18.94 0.95 -7.65
CA THR A 253 19.89 1.96 -8.14
C THR A 253 21.06 1.28 -8.88
N PRO A 254 21.56 1.86 -9.97
CA PRO A 254 22.74 1.33 -10.64
C PRO A 254 23.95 1.38 -9.71
N ILE A 255 24.61 0.25 -9.49
CA ILE A 255 25.82 0.12 -8.69
C ILE A 255 26.95 -0.49 -9.52
N THR A 256 28.20 -0.16 -9.19
CA THR A 256 29.36 -0.79 -9.85
C THR A 256 29.92 -1.90 -8.97
N VAL A 257 29.73 -3.15 -9.39
CA VAL A 257 30.28 -4.32 -8.72
C VAL A 257 31.37 -4.93 -9.60
N SER A 258 32.58 -5.00 -9.07
CA SER A 258 33.76 -5.56 -9.76
C SER A 258 34.00 -4.97 -11.16
N GLY A 259 33.72 -3.68 -11.34
CA GLY A 259 33.91 -2.97 -12.61
C GLY A 259 32.75 -3.10 -13.62
N ASN A 260 31.68 -3.81 -13.29
CA ASN A 260 30.47 -3.92 -14.10
C ASN A 260 29.32 -3.13 -13.47
N VAL A 261 28.53 -2.45 -14.29
CA VAL A 261 27.28 -1.83 -13.85
C VAL A 261 26.25 -2.93 -13.61
N ASN A 262 25.73 -2.99 -12.39
CA ASN A 262 24.69 -3.87 -11.91
C ASN A 262 23.57 -3.03 -11.29
N TYR A 263 22.51 -3.67 -10.81
CA TYR A 263 21.44 -3.04 -10.04
C TYR A 263 21.53 -3.45 -8.58
N ASN A 264 21.20 -2.56 -7.65
CA ASN A 264 21.10 -2.85 -6.22
C ASN A 264 20.02 -3.93 -5.93
N SER A 265 19.70 -4.19 -4.67
CA SER A 265 18.62 -5.09 -4.28
C SER A 265 17.79 -4.49 -3.16
N PHE A 266 16.58 -5.02 -2.99
CA PHE A 266 15.58 -4.51 -2.06
C PHE A 266 15.14 -5.54 -1.01
N TRP A 267 15.87 -6.65 -0.86
CA TRP A 267 15.43 -7.74 0.02
C TRP A 267 15.51 -7.40 1.51
N THR A 268 16.21 -6.33 1.87
CA THR A 268 16.23 -5.76 3.22
C THR A 268 15.16 -4.70 3.44
N ASP A 269 14.38 -4.41 2.39
CA ASP A 269 13.36 -3.36 2.37
C ASP A 269 11.97 -3.98 2.50
N GLY A 270 11.04 -3.18 3.01
CA GLY A 270 9.65 -3.58 3.20
C GLY A 270 8.82 -3.36 1.95
N SER A 271 7.57 -2.98 2.15
CA SER A 271 6.67 -2.49 1.09
C SER A 271 6.80 -0.98 0.91
N PHE A 272 6.48 -0.48 -0.29
CA PHE A 272 6.28 0.96 -0.53
C PHE A 272 4.96 1.44 0.08
N GLU A 273 4.91 2.72 0.41
CA GLU A 273 3.76 3.41 0.97
C GLU A 273 3.18 4.40 -0.04
N PHE A 274 1.90 4.29 -0.38
CA PHE A 274 1.23 5.21 -1.30
C PHE A 274 0.10 5.96 -0.61
N ASN A 275 0.06 7.28 -0.81
CA ASN A 275 -1.07 8.12 -0.44
C ASN A 275 -1.94 8.47 -1.66
N VAL A 276 -3.24 8.48 -1.44
CA VAL A 276 -4.30 8.81 -2.39
C VAL A 276 -5.13 9.93 -1.81
N PHE A 277 -4.96 11.10 -2.41
CA PHE A 277 -5.67 12.32 -2.05
C PHE A 277 -6.86 12.51 -2.97
N THR A 278 -8.05 12.61 -2.40
CA THR A 278 -9.30 12.79 -3.15
C THR A 278 -9.94 14.13 -2.79
N ASP A 279 -9.96 15.04 -3.76
CA ASP A 279 -10.67 16.31 -3.69
C ASP A 279 -12.06 16.15 -4.32
N TYR A 280 -13.07 16.06 -3.45
CA TYR A 280 -14.45 15.76 -3.82
C TYR A 280 -15.43 16.92 -3.57
N ASN A 281 -15.00 17.95 -2.83
CA ASN A 281 -15.81 19.12 -2.50
C ASN A 281 -14.91 20.31 -2.12
N VAL A 282 -15.23 21.49 -2.66
CA VAL A 282 -14.46 22.74 -2.43
C VAL A 282 -14.51 23.25 -1.00
N ASN A 283 -15.47 22.79 -0.18
CA ASN A 283 -15.68 23.28 1.19
C ASN A 283 -15.19 22.31 2.27
N THR A 284 -14.59 21.18 1.89
CA THR A 284 -14.09 20.19 2.83
C THR A 284 -12.60 19.98 2.66
N SER A 285 -11.95 19.48 3.72
CA SER A 285 -10.58 18.98 3.61
C SER A 285 -10.50 17.86 2.58
N VAL A 286 -9.33 17.72 1.96
CA VAL A 286 -9.03 16.60 1.05
C VAL A 286 -9.14 15.31 1.84
N LEU A 287 -9.80 14.32 1.26
CA LEU A 287 -9.81 12.98 1.82
C LEU A 287 -8.46 12.32 1.52
N GLU A 288 -7.79 11.85 2.55
CA GLU A 288 -6.54 11.11 2.43
C GLU A 288 -6.76 9.64 2.81
N LYS A 289 -6.27 8.76 1.96
CA LYS A 289 -6.25 7.31 2.13
C LYS A 289 -4.89 6.81 1.69
N GLY A 290 -4.33 5.81 2.36
CA GLY A 290 -3.12 5.16 1.86
C GLY A 290 -3.36 3.76 1.32
N PHE A 291 -2.31 3.12 0.83
CA PHE A 291 -2.13 1.66 0.76
C PHE A 291 -0.64 1.32 0.70
N HIS A 292 -0.26 0.10 1.06
CA HIS A 292 1.11 -0.39 0.86
C HIS A 292 1.17 -1.40 -0.30
N ALA A 293 2.32 -1.49 -0.97
CA ALA A 293 2.58 -2.48 -1.99
C ALA A 293 4.04 -2.94 -1.98
N SER A 294 4.27 -4.24 -1.96
CA SER A 294 5.62 -4.78 -2.09
C SER A 294 6.12 -4.64 -3.54
N PRO A 295 7.44 -4.76 -3.79
CA PRO A 295 7.97 -4.87 -5.14
C PRO A 295 7.30 -5.98 -5.98
N TYR A 296 6.92 -7.09 -5.34
CA TYR A 296 6.25 -8.21 -6.00
C TYR A 296 4.77 -7.97 -6.32
N ASP A 297 4.15 -6.98 -5.66
CA ASP A 297 2.80 -6.52 -5.99
C ASP A 297 2.81 -5.62 -7.23
N LEU A 298 3.84 -4.79 -7.35
CA LEU A 298 3.98 -3.77 -8.40
C LEU A 298 4.70 -4.28 -9.66
N PHE A 299 5.50 -5.33 -9.54
CA PHE A 299 6.31 -5.85 -10.63
C PHE A 299 6.39 -7.39 -10.66
N ASP A 300 6.46 -7.93 -11.86
CA ASP A 300 6.97 -9.27 -12.11
C ASP A 300 8.49 -9.18 -12.26
N ILE A 301 9.21 -9.90 -11.41
CA ILE A 301 10.66 -9.79 -11.26
C ILE A 301 11.29 -11.13 -11.63
N VAL A 302 12.25 -11.10 -12.56
CA VAL A 302 13.00 -12.29 -12.98
C VAL A 302 14.34 -12.30 -12.27
N PHE A 303 14.65 -13.43 -11.64
CA PHE A 303 15.90 -13.62 -10.91
C PHE A 303 16.82 -14.62 -11.61
N GLN A 304 18.12 -14.44 -11.42
CA GLN A 304 19.13 -15.43 -11.75
C GLN A 304 19.93 -15.79 -10.49
N GLN A 305 19.98 -17.08 -10.18
CA GLN A 305 20.78 -17.57 -9.06
C GLN A 305 22.26 -17.69 -9.45
N SER A 306 23.14 -17.33 -8.51
CA SER A 306 24.57 -17.60 -8.56
C SER A 306 25.05 -18.17 -7.22
N ILE A 307 26.16 -18.89 -7.22
CA ILE A 307 26.72 -19.50 -6.00
C ILE A 307 28.22 -19.19 -5.93
N PRO A 308 28.61 -17.97 -5.53
CA PRO A 308 30.00 -17.63 -5.27
C PRO A 308 30.46 -18.31 -3.97
N ILE A 309 30.24 -17.65 -2.82
CA ILE A 309 30.57 -18.15 -1.48
C ILE A 309 29.30 -18.57 -0.74
N LEU A 310 28.25 -17.76 -0.83
CA LEU A 310 26.89 -18.06 -0.39
C LEU A 310 25.96 -18.04 -1.61
N PRO A 311 24.89 -18.87 -1.64
CA PRO A 311 23.94 -18.85 -2.74
C PRO A 311 23.14 -17.54 -2.71
N VAL A 312 23.08 -16.84 -3.84
CA VAL A 312 22.39 -15.55 -3.98
C VAL A 312 21.63 -15.47 -5.30
N TYR A 313 20.63 -14.60 -5.34
CA TYR A 313 19.91 -14.19 -6.54
C TYR A 313 20.34 -12.78 -6.96
N HIS A 314 20.20 -12.51 -8.24
CA HIS A 314 20.32 -11.18 -8.82
C HIS A 314 19.09 -10.88 -9.68
N VAL A 315 18.62 -9.64 -9.65
CA VAL A 315 17.54 -9.19 -10.53
C VAL A 315 18.07 -9.11 -11.96
N VAL A 316 17.38 -9.77 -12.89
CA VAL A 316 17.71 -9.80 -14.33
C VAL A 316 16.82 -8.83 -15.09
N SER A 317 15.53 -8.84 -14.78
CA SER A 317 14.56 -7.97 -15.42
C SER A 317 13.33 -7.76 -14.54
N LEU A 318 12.59 -6.73 -14.91
CA LEU A 318 11.48 -6.15 -14.17
C LEU A 318 10.41 -5.79 -15.19
N THR A 319 9.18 -6.25 -14.99
CA THR A 319 8.02 -5.83 -15.78
C THR A 319 6.88 -5.41 -14.89
N LYS A 320 6.21 -4.31 -15.22
CA LYS A 320 5.16 -3.72 -14.38
C LYS A 320 3.93 -4.62 -14.30
N LYS A 321 3.48 -4.87 -13.08
CA LYS A 321 2.33 -5.70 -12.73
C LYS A 321 1.19 -4.82 -12.23
N THR A 322 -0.04 -5.27 -12.47
CA THR A 322 -1.22 -4.60 -11.89
C THR A 322 -1.43 -5.15 -10.49
N TYR A 323 -1.34 -4.28 -9.50
CA TYR A 323 -1.65 -4.60 -8.12
C TYR A 323 -3.17 -4.48 -7.90
N HIS A 324 -3.79 -5.59 -7.47
CA HIS A 324 -5.22 -5.62 -7.18
C HIS A 324 -5.44 -5.22 -5.73
N ILE A 325 -6.09 -4.07 -5.53
CA ILE A 325 -6.38 -3.53 -4.20
C ILE A 325 -7.88 -3.39 -3.97
N ASN A 326 -8.24 -3.11 -2.73
CA ASN A 326 -9.62 -2.82 -2.36
C ASN A 326 -9.64 -1.67 -1.35
N LEU A 327 -9.38 -0.46 -1.84
CA LEU A 327 -9.29 0.72 -0.99
C LEU A 327 -10.61 1.53 -1.07
N PRO A 328 -11.42 1.56 0.00
CA PRO A 328 -12.62 2.40 0.05
C PRO A 328 -12.23 3.89 0.03
N ILE A 329 -12.89 4.67 -0.84
CA ILE A 329 -12.69 6.11 -0.98
C ILE A 329 -13.88 6.87 -0.41
N ILE A 330 -14.93 7.06 -1.20
CA ILE A 330 -16.14 7.82 -0.84
C ILE A 330 -17.27 7.53 -1.83
N ASN A 331 -18.51 7.81 -1.47
CA ASN A 331 -19.65 7.75 -2.39
C ASN A 331 -19.81 9.03 -3.24
N TRP A 332 -20.63 8.96 -4.29
CA TRP A 332 -21.00 10.10 -5.12
C TRP A 332 -22.34 10.71 -4.70
N LYS A 333 -22.35 11.44 -3.58
CA LYS A 333 -23.52 12.20 -3.14
C LYS A 333 -23.63 13.55 -3.87
N LEU A 334 -24.04 13.53 -5.14
CA LEU A 334 -24.00 14.67 -6.08
C LEU A 334 -24.75 15.96 -5.66
N HIS A 335 -25.62 15.91 -4.65
CA HIS A 335 -26.26 17.12 -4.11
C HIS A 335 -25.40 17.83 -3.06
N GLU A 336 -24.32 17.19 -2.60
CA GLU A 336 -23.34 17.74 -1.67
C GLU A 336 -21.94 17.81 -2.29
N TYR A 337 -21.57 16.83 -3.12
CA TYR A 337 -20.23 16.67 -3.68
C TYR A 337 -20.16 17.11 -5.14
N SER A 338 -18.93 17.41 -5.57
CA SER A 338 -18.62 17.65 -6.97
C SER A 338 -19.04 16.46 -7.84
N ASN A 339 -19.35 16.69 -9.10
CA ASN A 339 -19.57 15.65 -10.11
C ASN A 339 -18.26 15.26 -10.85
N THR A 340 -17.15 15.90 -10.49
CA THR A 340 -15.79 15.56 -10.88
C THR A 340 -14.93 15.50 -9.62
N PHE A 341 -14.23 14.40 -9.37
CA PHE A 341 -13.26 14.26 -8.29
C PHE A 341 -11.85 14.38 -8.84
N LYS A 342 -10.97 15.03 -8.10
CA LYS A 342 -9.54 15.05 -8.41
C LYS A 342 -8.82 14.07 -7.50
N PHE A 343 -8.12 13.12 -8.11
CA PHE A 343 -7.28 12.16 -7.42
C PHE A 343 -5.82 12.55 -7.61
N LYS A 344 -5.04 12.55 -6.53
CA LYS A 344 -3.59 12.68 -6.58
C LYS A 344 -2.95 11.50 -5.84
N PHE A 345 -1.88 10.98 -6.41
CA PHE A 345 -1.12 9.87 -5.86
C PHE A 345 0.28 10.34 -5.50
N GLU A 346 0.81 9.87 -4.39
CA GLU A 346 2.19 10.09 -3.95
C GLU A 346 2.72 8.78 -3.36
N GLU A 347 4.01 8.50 -3.53
CA GLU A 347 4.71 7.53 -2.71
C GLU A 347 5.33 8.28 -1.50
N GLN A 348 5.22 7.70 -0.30
CA GLN A 348 5.44 8.37 0.97
C GLN A 348 6.79 8.03 1.61
N ASP A 349 7.77 8.88 1.31
CA ASP A 349 9.08 8.95 1.99
C ASP A 349 9.02 9.29 3.51
N LEU A 350 8.55 10.49 3.87
CA LEU A 350 8.48 11.01 5.25
C LEU A 350 7.40 12.09 5.36
N ASP A 351 6.73 12.11 6.52
CA ASP A 351 5.62 13.02 6.81
C ASP A 351 6.09 14.43 7.22
N VAL A 352 6.57 15.21 6.24
CA VAL A 352 6.65 16.68 6.38
C VAL A 352 5.44 17.28 5.68
N GLU A 353 4.36 17.48 6.42
CA GLU A 353 3.17 18.17 5.92
C GLU A 353 3.50 19.63 5.56
N VAL A 354 3.30 19.99 4.29
CA VAL A 354 3.26 21.37 3.84
C VAL A 354 1.83 21.74 3.46
N THR A 355 1.37 22.86 4.01
CA THR A 355 0.08 23.43 3.66
C THR A 355 0.26 24.55 2.65
N THR A 356 -0.19 24.35 1.42
CA THR A 356 -0.21 25.38 0.37
C THR A 356 -1.63 25.92 0.17
N GLN A 357 -1.75 27.20 -0.19
CA GLN A 357 -3.04 27.76 -0.61
C GLN A 357 -3.19 27.59 -2.12
N GLU A 358 -4.21 26.86 -2.54
CA GLU A 358 -4.51 26.61 -3.94
C GLU A 358 -5.95 27.03 -4.27
N SER A 359 -6.13 27.53 -5.49
CA SER A 359 -7.47 27.81 -6.04
C SER A 359 -8.05 26.50 -6.57
N ARG A 360 -9.12 26.00 -5.94
CA ARG A 360 -9.83 24.79 -6.36
C ARG A 360 -11.05 25.15 -7.18
N GLN A 361 -11.27 24.41 -8.27
CA GLN A 361 -12.45 24.54 -9.13
C GLN A 361 -13.16 23.19 -9.19
N SER A 362 -14.44 23.15 -8.83
CA SER A 362 -15.26 21.93 -8.90
C SER A 362 -16.60 22.19 -9.57
N LYS A 363 -17.14 21.15 -10.22
CA LYS A 363 -18.40 21.20 -10.95
C LYS A 363 -19.49 20.49 -10.15
N TYR A 364 -20.70 21.04 -10.15
CA TYR A 364 -21.82 20.51 -9.38
C TYR A 364 -23.06 20.38 -10.26
N ASN A 365 -23.79 19.29 -10.05
CA ASN A 365 -25.10 19.08 -10.64
C ASN A 365 -26.13 20.07 -10.05
N THR A 366 -27.05 20.56 -10.88
CA THR A 366 -28.16 21.42 -10.43
C THR A 366 -29.53 20.79 -10.61
N ASN A 367 -29.59 19.55 -11.14
CA ASN A 367 -30.82 18.84 -11.45
C ASN A 367 -31.43 18.13 -10.24
N PHE A 368 -31.71 18.86 -9.17
CA PHE A 368 -32.33 18.32 -7.95
C PHE A 368 -33.65 19.02 -7.62
N SER A 369 -34.63 18.26 -7.14
CA SER A 369 -35.85 18.79 -6.51
C SER A 369 -35.92 18.36 -5.05
N TYR A 370 -36.63 19.15 -4.23
CA TYR A 370 -36.89 18.82 -2.84
C TYR A 370 -38.36 18.45 -2.65
N GLU A 371 -38.61 17.17 -2.40
CA GLU A 371 -39.95 16.60 -2.15
C GLU A 371 -39.94 15.84 -0.81
N GLY A 372 -39.44 16.48 0.24
CA GLY A 372 -39.18 15.88 1.56
C GLY A 372 -37.79 15.22 1.64
N GLU A 373 -37.41 14.50 0.59
CA GLU A 373 -36.04 14.04 0.33
C GLU A 373 -35.50 14.65 -0.97
N ILE A 374 -34.18 14.68 -1.13
CA ILE A 374 -33.54 15.23 -2.33
C ILE A 374 -33.66 14.20 -3.46
N LEU A 375 -34.40 14.58 -4.51
CA LEU A 375 -34.63 13.76 -5.70
C LEU A 375 -33.78 14.27 -6.85
N LYS A 376 -32.97 13.40 -7.46
CA LYS A 376 -32.27 13.72 -8.71
C LYS A 376 -33.26 13.64 -9.87
N ILE A 377 -33.33 14.71 -10.65
CA ILE A 377 -34.28 14.88 -11.75
C ILE A 377 -33.58 14.70 -13.08
N GLY A 378 -34.07 13.74 -13.85
CA GLY A 378 -33.60 13.50 -15.20
C GLY A 378 -32.32 12.67 -15.26
N TYR A 379 -32.21 12.06 -16.41
CA TYR A 379 -31.12 11.20 -16.81
C TYR A 379 -29.87 12.03 -17.15
N LYS A 380 -28.67 11.62 -16.72
CA LYS A 380 -27.44 12.43 -16.78
C LYS A 380 -27.63 13.80 -16.09
N LEU A 381 -27.47 14.90 -16.82
CA LEU A 381 -27.70 16.27 -16.34
C LEU A 381 -29.17 16.72 -16.49
N GLY A 382 -30.04 15.92 -17.09
CA GLY A 382 -31.42 16.31 -17.41
C GLY A 382 -31.48 17.51 -18.37
N ASN A 383 -32.39 18.46 -18.09
CA ASN A 383 -32.49 19.75 -18.80
C ASN A 383 -31.68 20.88 -18.12
N SER A 384 -30.94 20.56 -17.06
CA SER A 384 -30.29 21.52 -16.17
C SER A 384 -28.82 21.74 -16.54
N ALA A 385 -28.26 22.89 -16.18
CA ALA A 385 -26.84 23.18 -16.37
C ALA A 385 -25.99 22.64 -15.20
N GLU A 386 -24.68 22.51 -15.40
CA GLU A 386 -23.73 22.39 -14.29
C GLU A 386 -23.42 23.79 -13.75
N THR A 387 -23.11 23.89 -12.45
CA THR A 387 -22.49 25.09 -11.89
C THR A 387 -21.05 24.80 -11.52
N THR A 388 -20.18 25.79 -11.63
CA THR A 388 -18.78 25.69 -11.22
C THR A 388 -18.58 26.60 -10.01
N LEU A 389 -18.01 26.06 -8.94
CA LEU A 389 -17.56 26.84 -7.79
C LEU A 389 -16.04 26.87 -7.77
N THR A 390 -15.48 28.06 -7.49
CA THR A 390 -14.05 28.25 -7.30
C THR A 390 -13.79 28.85 -5.93
N THR A 391 -12.96 28.18 -5.13
CA THR A 391 -12.61 28.61 -3.77
C THR A 391 -11.10 28.46 -3.56
N THR A 392 -10.47 29.43 -2.89
CA THR A 392 -9.10 29.27 -2.39
C THR A 392 -9.13 28.46 -1.11
N THR A 393 -8.51 27.29 -1.10
CA THR A 393 -8.45 26.42 0.09
C THR A 393 -7.03 25.94 0.34
N SER A 394 -6.77 25.58 1.60
CA SER A 394 -5.53 24.94 1.99
C SER A 394 -5.52 23.48 1.49
N ALA A 395 -4.58 23.12 0.63
CA ALA A 395 -4.25 21.73 0.36
C ALA A 395 -3.05 21.33 1.25
N LYS A 396 -3.10 20.13 1.80
CA LYS A 396 -1.98 19.52 2.52
C LYS A 396 -1.35 18.49 1.60
N TRP A 397 -0.02 18.50 1.51
CA TRP A 397 0.78 17.53 0.78
C TRP A 397 2.08 17.31 1.55
N HIS A 398 2.79 16.22 1.27
CA HIS A 398 4.09 15.98 1.89
C HIS A 398 5.21 16.49 0.96
N GLU A 399 6.02 17.45 1.42
CA GLU A 399 7.05 18.12 0.58
C GLU A 399 8.18 17.18 0.12
N GLN A 400 8.24 15.99 0.71
CA GLN A 400 9.33 15.04 0.54
C GLN A 400 8.89 13.73 -0.10
N SER A 401 7.62 13.61 -0.47
CA SER A 401 7.05 12.43 -1.13
C SER A 401 7.26 12.43 -2.64
N ASN A 402 7.32 11.24 -3.23
CA ASN A 402 7.50 11.04 -4.67
C ASN A 402 6.14 11.24 -5.41
N ASP A 403 5.96 12.39 -6.07
CA ASP A 403 4.69 12.76 -6.74
C ASP A 403 4.37 11.88 -7.97
N LEU A 404 3.26 11.14 -7.87
CA LEU A 404 2.69 10.33 -8.96
C LEU A 404 1.58 11.05 -9.73
N ARG A 405 1.48 12.36 -9.56
CA ARG A 405 0.59 13.29 -10.27
C ARG A 405 -0.89 13.10 -9.97
N GLU A 406 -1.69 13.93 -10.61
CA GLU A 406 -3.13 14.01 -10.44
C GLU A 406 -3.92 13.71 -11.71
N VAL A 407 -5.17 13.29 -11.55
CA VAL A 407 -6.14 13.06 -12.63
C VAL A 407 -7.55 13.42 -12.16
N LEU A 408 -8.38 13.89 -13.10
CA LEU A 408 -9.80 14.12 -12.88
C LEU A 408 -10.60 12.87 -13.25
N VAL A 409 -11.58 12.53 -12.41
CA VAL A 409 -12.51 11.43 -12.60
C VAL A 409 -13.92 11.98 -12.57
N ASP A 410 -14.68 11.78 -13.64
CA ASP A 410 -16.03 12.29 -13.76
C ASP A 410 -17.07 11.25 -13.32
N PHE A 411 -18.12 11.69 -12.63
CA PHE A 411 -19.27 10.85 -12.27
C PHE A 411 -19.86 10.15 -13.50
N GLY A 412 -19.89 10.85 -14.63
CA GLY A 412 -20.43 10.37 -15.90
C GLY A 412 -19.59 9.33 -16.63
N ASP A 413 -18.39 9.02 -16.15
CA ASP A 413 -17.55 7.99 -16.75
C ASP A 413 -18.10 6.59 -16.46
N ASN A 414 -18.46 5.88 -17.52
CA ASN A 414 -18.89 4.48 -17.39
C ASN A 414 -17.73 3.60 -16.94
N VAL A 415 -17.97 2.82 -15.89
CA VAL A 415 -17.00 1.93 -15.24
C VAL A 415 -16.64 0.73 -16.12
N ILE A 416 -17.64 0.02 -16.65
CA ILE A 416 -17.43 -1.00 -17.68
C ILE A 416 -17.38 -0.28 -19.04
N ILE A 417 -16.34 -0.58 -19.83
CA ILE A 417 -16.08 0.04 -21.14
C ILE A 417 -16.12 -0.97 -22.28
N GLY A 418 -16.26 -2.25 -21.98
CA GLY A 418 -16.38 -3.32 -22.97
C GLY A 418 -16.72 -4.65 -22.33
N GLU A 419 -17.20 -5.58 -23.16
CA GLU A 419 -17.45 -6.97 -22.79
C GLU A 419 -16.82 -7.89 -23.84
N GLU A 420 -16.23 -8.99 -23.40
CA GLU A 420 -15.73 -10.07 -24.24
C GLU A 420 -16.37 -11.38 -23.77
N VAL A 421 -17.04 -12.08 -24.71
CA VAL A 421 -17.67 -13.36 -24.42
C VAL A 421 -16.76 -14.48 -24.90
N ILE A 422 -16.16 -15.20 -23.96
CA ILE A 422 -15.30 -16.35 -24.25
C ILE A 422 -16.16 -17.61 -24.29
N GLN A 423 -16.23 -18.25 -25.45
CA GLN A 423 -16.86 -19.56 -25.58
C GLN A 423 -15.84 -20.67 -25.30
N HIS A 424 -16.14 -21.55 -24.35
CA HIS A 424 -15.30 -22.72 -24.14
C HIS A 424 -15.50 -23.74 -25.28
N PRO A 425 -14.44 -24.10 -26.03
CA PRO A 425 -14.57 -24.98 -27.20
C PRO A 425 -15.03 -26.41 -26.87
N PHE A 426 -15.01 -26.81 -25.60
CA PHE A 426 -15.32 -28.19 -25.16
C PHE A 426 -16.53 -28.30 -24.22
N VAL A 427 -17.22 -27.20 -23.89
CA VAL A 427 -18.42 -27.22 -23.04
C VAL A 427 -19.55 -26.49 -23.75
N ILE A 428 -20.53 -27.27 -24.24
CA ILE A 428 -21.72 -26.74 -24.90
C ILE A 428 -22.51 -25.90 -23.88
N ASN A 429 -22.85 -24.66 -24.22
CA ASN A 429 -23.60 -23.69 -23.40
C ASN A 429 -22.89 -23.14 -22.14
N HIS A 430 -21.55 -23.15 -22.09
CA HIS A 430 -20.81 -22.42 -21.06
C HIS A 430 -19.98 -21.30 -21.70
N SER A 431 -20.42 -20.05 -21.49
CA SER A 431 -19.70 -18.84 -21.88
C SER A 431 -19.35 -18.04 -20.62
N ILE A 432 -18.12 -17.55 -20.56
CA ILE A 432 -17.68 -16.60 -19.53
C ILE A 432 -17.65 -15.22 -20.19
N THR A 433 -18.33 -14.25 -19.57
CA THR A 433 -18.27 -12.85 -19.99
C THR A 433 -17.22 -12.14 -19.16
N ASN A 434 -16.20 -11.62 -19.81
CA ASN A 434 -15.20 -10.75 -19.20
C ASN A 434 -15.58 -9.30 -19.47
N TYR A 435 -15.65 -8.49 -18.41
CA TYR A 435 -15.91 -7.06 -18.52
C TYR A 435 -14.59 -6.29 -18.45
N ALA A 436 -14.36 -5.41 -19.42
CA ALA A 436 -13.24 -4.47 -19.41
C ALA A 436 -13.59 -3.28 -18.51
N ILE A 437 -12.81 -3.09 -17.46
CA ILE A 437 -12.99 -2.00 -16.49
C ILE A 437 -12.14 -0.80 -16.91
N ARG A 438 -12.72 0.40 -16.83
CA ARG A 438 -12.05 1.67 -17.09
C ARG A 438 -10.83 1.84 -16.19
N GLN A 439 -9.74 2.26 -16.81
CA GLN A 439 -8.54 2.69 -16.11
C GLN A 439 -8.38 4.21 -16.29
N TYR A 440 -8.13 4.90 -15.19
CA TYR A 440 -7.70 6.29 -15.16
C TYR A 440 -6.18 6.32 -15.10
N THR A 441 -5.56 7.37 -15.63
CA THR A 441 -4.10 7.52 -15.57
C THR A 441 -3.69 8.94 -15.24
N THR A 442 -2.72 9.07 -14.35
CA THR A 442 -2.03 10.33 -14.05
C THR A 442 -0.85 10.58 -15.00
N GLY A 443 -0.58 9.62 -15.89
CA GLY A 443 0.65 9.52 -16.70
C GLY A 443 1.84 8.88 -15.97
N LYS A 444 1.76 8.71 -14.65
CA LYS A 444 2.79 8.02 -13.82
C LYS A 444 2.26 6.75 -13.16
N CYS A 445 0.98 6.70 -12.86
CA CYS A 445 0.27 5.49 -12.47
C CYS A 445 -1.07 5.40 -13.21
N SER A 446 -1.70 4.23 -13.14
CA SER A 446 -3.06 3.98 -13.55
C SER A 446 -3.83 3.21 -12.49
N PHE A 447 -5.13 3.44 -12.44
CA PHE A 447 -6.01 2.79 -11.47
C PHE A 447 -7.44 2.64 -11.98
N SER A 448 -8.18 1.71 -11.38
CA SER A 448 -9.63 1.60 -11.57
C SER A 448 -10.38 2.07 -10.33
N LEU A 449 -11.50 2.76 -10.58
CA LEU A 449 -12.44 3.20 -9.56
C LEU A 449 -13.80 2.55 -9.83
N VAL A 450 -14.28 1.76 -8.88
CA VAL A 450 -15.46 0.91 -9.03
C VAL A 450 -16.38 1.09 -7.82
N PRO A 451 -17.68 1.35 -8.02
CA PRO A 451 -18.65 1.36 -6.93
C PRO A 451 -18.87 -0.05 -6.38
N VAL A 452 -18.75 -0.21 -5.07
CA VAL A 452 -18.95 -1.46 -4.33
C VAL A 452 -20.07 -1.28 -3.32
N LYS A 453 -20.91 -2.31 -3.17
CA LYS A 453 -21.98 -2.32 -2.18
C LYS A 453 -21.40 -2.56 -0.79
N VAL A 454 -21.68 -1.67 0.16
CA VAL A 454 -21.09 -1.66 1.51
C VAL A 454 -22.10 -1.86 2.64
N GLN A 455 -23.40 -2.02 2.32
CA GLN A 455 -24.49 -2.25 3.29
C GLN A 455 -25.53 -3.25 2.79
#